data_AF-A0A660UGT4-F1
#
_entry.id   AF-A0A660UGT4-F1
#
_cell.length_a   1.000
_cell.length_b   1.000
_cell.length_c   1.000
_cell.angle_alpha   90.00
_cell.angle_beta   90.00
_cell.angle_gamma   90.00
#
_symmetry.space_group_name_H-M   'P 1'
#
loop_
_entity.id
_entity.type
_entity.pdbx_description
1 polymer ?
#
loop_
_entity_poly.entity_id
_entity_poly.type
_entity_poly.pdbx_seq_one_letter_code
_entity_poly.pdbx_strand_id
1 'polypeptide(L)'
;MWVECRGGEADVRIALFRGEEVVSVGSIPISPETGVGRAVLRGFGSEVDRAVVMPSFSSKRSPRPSYRVSYRFGGEISFETAAIPNPLHPRYWEIVAVPSANPGSDHPSVSILLNGRVLEEGLRMRAFRGGKLFALGLFLPPDLDPRSLSWRVYFLGEVVGEGRFER
;
A
#
# COMPACT_ATOMS: atom_id res chain seq x y z
N MET A 1 6.78 -9.53 0.68
CA MET A 1 6.83 -9.87 2.13
C MET A 1 8.28 -9.92 2.59
N TRP A 2 8.56 -9.45 3.81
CA TRP A 2 9.87 -9.57 4.45
C TRP A 2 9.76 -10.18 5.84
N VAL A 3 10.82 -10.88 6.24
CA VAL A 3 10.96 -11.52 7.55
C VAL A 3 12.29 -11.07 8.13
N GLU A 4 12.28 -10.56 9.35
CA GLU A 4 13.48 -10.24 10.11
C GLU A 4 13.60 -11.25 11.26
N CYS A 5 14.75 -11.91 11.36
CA CYS A 5 15.08 -12.91 12.36
C CYS A 5 16.27 -12.41 13.19
N ARG A 6 16.19 -12.53 14.52
CA ARG A 6 17.27 -12.19 15.45
C ARG A 6 17.53 -13.33 16.41
N GLY A 7 18.78 -13.51 16.80
CA GLY A 7 19.17 -14.46 17.85
C GLY A 7 19.25 -15.92 17.38
N GLY A 8 19.81 -16.18 16.20
CA GLY A 8 20.13 -17.54 15.74
C GLY A 8 20.08 -17.71 14.23
N GLU A 9 20.59 -18.85 13.74
CA GLU A 9 20.35 -19.28 12.36
C GLU A 9 18.89 -19.72 12.22
N ALA A 10 18.17 -19.06 11.30
CA ALA A 10 16.77 -19.32 11.04
C ALA A 10 16.58 -20.00 9.68
N ASP A 11 15.88 -21.13 9.64
CA ASP A 11 15.24 -21.65 8.43
C ASP A 11 13.81 -21.10 8.38
N VAL A 12 13.49 -20.33 7.34
CA VAL A 12 12.18 -19.70 7.20
C VAL A 12 11.47 -20.28 5.99
N ARG A 13 10.30 -20.87 6.23
CA ARG A 13 9.43 -21.42 5.18
C ARG A 13 8.17 -20.58 5.02
N ILE A 14 7.59 -20.62 3.82
CA ILE A 14 6.26 -20.10 3.55
C ILE A 14 5.41 -21.18 2.90
N ALA A 15 4.21 -21.39 3.43
CA ALA A 15 3.19 -22.24 2.82
C ALA A 15 2.01 -21.38 2.33
N LEU A 16 1.55 -21.67 1.11
CA LEU A 16 0.34 -21.08 0.52
C LEU A 16 -0.78 -22.10 0.59
N PHE A 17 -1.97 -21.65 0.97
CA PHE A 17 -3.15 -22.49 1.14
C PHE A 17 -4.28 -22.07 0.20
N ARG A 18 -5.03 -23.07 -0.25
CA ARG A 18 -6.37 -22.92 -0.83
C ARG A 18 -7.34 -23.79 -0.03
N GLY A 19 -8.24 -23.16 0.72
CA GLY A 19 -8.99 -23.80 1.79
C GLY A 19 -8.03 -24.42 2.82
N GLU A 20 -8.15 -25.74 3.00
CA GLU A 20 -7.28 -26.51 3.88
C GLU A 20 -6.08 -27.14 3.16
N GLU A 21 -6.03 -27.09 1.83
CA GLU A 21 -4.98 -27.70 1.04
C GLU A 21 -3.75 -26.79 0.93
N VAL A 22 -2.56 -27.36 1.11
CA VAL A 22 -1.28 -26.68 0.84
C VAL A 22 -0.98 -26.76 -0.65
N VAL A 23 -1.04 -25.62 -1.34
CA VAL A 23 -0.82 -25.55 -2.79
C VAL A 23 0.64 -25.25 -3.16
N SER A 24 1.43 -24.71 -2.23
CA SER A 24 2.85 -24.43 -2.44
C SER A 24 3.60 -24.29 -1.12
N VAL A 25 4.84 -24.79 -1.08
CA VAL A 25 5.79 -24.53 0.01
C VAL A 25 7.09 -24.00 -0.57
N GLY A 26 7.57 -22.89 -0.04
CA GLY A 26 8.81 -22.25 -0.46
C GLY A 26 9.71 -21.90 0.72
N SER A 27 10.97 -21.60 0.42
CA SER A 27 11.95 -21.13 1.39
C SER A 27 12.17 -19.62 1.24
N ILE A 28 12.34 -18.93 2.36
CA ILE A 28 12.73 -17.52 2.40
C ILE A 28 14.20 -17.47 2.83
N PRO A 29 15.15 -17.18 1.92
CA PRO A 29 16.55 -17.09 2.30
C PRO A 29 16.75 -15.90 3.23
N ILE A 30 17.37 -16.15 4.40
CA ILE A 30 17.71 -15.12 5.38
C ILE A 30 19.15 -14.69 5.17
N SER A 31 19.39 -13.39 5.07
CA SER A 31 20.75 -12.83 5.06
C SER A 31 21.42 -13.11 6.42
N PRO A 32 22.59 -13.77 6.46
CA PRO A 32 23.32 -14.00 7.71
C PRO A 32 23.85 -12.69 8.33
N GLU A 33 24.10 -11.66 7.51
CA GLU A 33 24.60 -10.35 7.95
C GLU A 33 23.52 -9.49 8.60
N THR A 34 22.31 -9.47 8.03
CA THR A 34 21.24 -8.56 8.46
C THR A 34 20.11 -9.27 9.22
N GLY A 35 20.03 -10.60 9.14
CA GLY A 35 18.89 -11.36 9.64
C GLY A 35 17.62 -11.17 8.83
N VAL A 36 17.66 -10.50 7.68
CA VAL A 36 16.49 -10.19 6.85
C VAL A 36 16.39 -11.13 5.65
N GLY A 37 15.20 -11.66 5.42
CA GLY A 37 14.82 -12.40 4.21
C GLY A 37 13.63 -11.76 3.51
N ARG A 38 13.57 -11.93 2.19
CA ARG A 38 12.50 -11.39 1.34
C ARG A 38 11.94 -12.48 0.45
N ALA A 39 10.62 -12.49 0.32
CA ALA A 39 9.91 -13.35 -0.62
C ALA A 39 8.86 -12.56 -1.37
N VAL A 40 8.82 -12.80 -2.68
CA VAL A 40 7.77 -12.31 -3.58
C VAL A 40 6.86 -13.48 -3.88
N LEU A 41 5.61 -13.38 -3.45
CA LEU A 41 4.58 -14.34 -3.80
C LEU A 41 4.07 -13.99 -5.19
N ARG A 42 4.59 -14.69 -6.20
CA ARG A 42 4.18 -14.53 -7.60
C ARG A 42 2.93 -15.38 -7.84
N GLY A 43 1.75 -14.80 -7.73
CA GLY A 43 0.49 -15.43 -8.08
C GLY A 43 -0.20 -14.62 -9.17
N PHE A 44 0.22 -14.76 -10.43
CA PHE A 44 -0.60 -14.28 -11.55
C PHE A 44 -1.55 -15.42 -11.95
N GLY A 45 -2.86 -15.23 -11.75
CA GLY A 45 -3.89 -16.18 -12.16
C GLY A 45 -4.25 -17.28 -11.15
N SER A 46 -3.74 -17.25 -9.93
CA SER A 46 -4.10 -18.21 -8.87
C SER A 46 -4.41 -17.50 -7.56
N GLU A 47 -5.68 -17.55 -7.17
CA GLU A 47 -6.13 -17.13 -5.83
C GLU A 47 -5.60 -18.11 -4.78
N VAL A 48 -5.03 -17.54 -3.71
CA VAL A 48 -4.59 -18.22 -2.50
C VAL A 48 -5.27 -17.55 -1.32
N ASP A 49 -5.87 -18.34 -0.43
CA ASP A 49 -6.68 -17.82 0.68
C ASP A 49 -5.81 -17.35 1.85
N ARG A 50 -4.66 -18.00 2.02
CA ARG A 50 -3.77 -17.78 3.17
C ARG A 50 -2.32 -18.08 2.84
N ALA A 51 -1.43 -17.24 3.36
CA ALA A 51 0.01 -17.48 3.40
C ALA A 51 0.47 -17.60 4.85
N VAL A 52 1.17 -18.68 5.21
CA VAL A 52 1.70 -18.93 6.55
C VAL A 52 3.21 -18.90 6.50
N VAL A 53 3.83 -18.00 7.27
CA VAL A 53 5.29 -17.92 7.44
C VAL A 53 5.69 -18.71 8.69
N MET A 54 6.66 -19.60 8.55
CA MET A 54 7.11 -20.52 9.59
C MET A 54 8.62 -20.36 9.81
N PRO A 55 9.04 -19.49 10.75
CA PRO A 55 10.44 -19.40 11.16
C PRO A 55 10.79 -20.54 12.12
N SER A 56 11.89 -21.23 11.85
CA SER A 56 12.47 -22.26 12.70
C SER A 56 13.90 -21.88 13.06
N PHE A 57 14.27 -21.95 14.34
CA PHE A 57 15.59 -21.53 14.81
C PHE A 57 16.39 -22.74 15.31
N SER A 58 17.66 -22.81 14.93
CA SER A 58 18.56 -23.80 15.54
C SER A 58 18.90 -23.37 16.98
N SER A 59 18.64 -24.24 17.95
CA SER A 59 18.69 -23.92 19.40
C SER A 59 20.09 -23.65 19.97
N LYS A 60 21.12 -23.57 19.13
CA LYS A 60 22.51 -23.70 19.58
C LYS A 60 23.17 -22.42 20.10
N ARG A 61 22.61 -21.21 19.90
CA ARG A 61 23.40 -19.98 20.12
C ARG A 61 22.74 -18.71 20.65
N SER A 62 21.47 -18.70 21.09
CA SER A 62 20.92 -17.44 21.64
C SER A 62 19.77 -17.60 22.61
N PRO A 63 19.68 -16.76 23.67
CA PRO A 63 18.78 -17.02 24.78
C PRO A 63 17.30 -16.83 24.43
N ARG A 64 16.98 -16.05 23.40
CA ARG A 64 15.60 -15.77 22.96
C ARG A 64 15.58 -15.40 21.47
N PRO A 65 15.38 -16.36 20.56
CA PRO A 65 15.15 -16.02 19.16
C PRO A 65 13.87 -15.18 19.04
N SER A 66 13.87 -14.22 18.13
CA SER A 66 12.68 -13.43 17.80
C SER A 66 12.59 -13.24 16.30
N TYR A 67 11.37 -13.07 15.82
CA TYR A 67 11.12 -12.76 14.42
C TYR A 67 10.04 -11.69 14.29
N ARG A 68 10.12 -10.94 13.18
CA ARG A 68 9.09 -10.02 12.74
C ARG A 68 8.75 -10.34 11.30
N VAL A 69 7.47 -10.58 11.01
CA VAL A 69 6.96 -10.71 9.65
C VAL A 69 6.28 -9.40 9.28
N SER A 70 6.52 -8.95 8.07
CA SER A 70 5.81 -7.82 7.50
C SER A 70 5.56 -8.07 6.04
N TYR A 71 4.42 -7.65 5.55
CA TYR A 71 4.02 -7.85 4.17
C TYR A 71 3.58 -6.52 3.56
N ARG A 72 3.80 -6.42 2.26
CA ARG A 72 3.26 -5.38 1.40
C ARG A 72 2.50 -6.13 0.31
N PHE A 73 1.22 -5.87 0.18
CA PHE A 73 0.40 -6.40 -0.90
C PHE A 73 0.63 -5.56 -2.16
N GLY A 74 0.65 -6.24 -3.31
CA GLY A 74 0.87 -5.63 -4.63
C GLY A 74 2.31 -5.69 -5.11
N GLY A 75 2.49 -5.91 -6.43
CA GLY A 75 3.60 -5.26 -7.13
C GLY A 75 3.50 -3.74 -6.95
N GLU A 76 4.45 -2.97 -7.48
CA GLU A 76 4.36 -1.52 -7.41
C GLU A 76 3.13 -1.04 -8.22
N ILE A 77 1.98 -0.92 -7.56
CA ILE A 77 0.78 -0.30 -8.11
C ILE A 77 1.08 1.19 -8.14
N SER A 78 1.59 1.64 -9.28
CA SER A 78 1.64 3.05 -9.60
C SER A 78 0.24 3.61 -9.81
N PHE A 79 0.07 4.88 -9.51
CA PHE A 79 -1.16 5.61 -9.75
C PHE A 79 -0.86 6.80 -10.67
N GLU A 80 -1.69 6.97 -11.70
CA GLU A 80 -1.82 8.27 -12.35
C GLU A 80 -2.83 9.09 -11.56
N THR A 81 -2.44 10.28 -11.13
CA THR A 81 -3.25 11.12 -10.24
C THR A 81 -3.38 12.53 -10.78
N ALA A 82 -4.54 13.15 -10.56
CA ALA A 82 -4.79 14.54 -10.96
C ALA A 82 -5.87 15.17 -10.06
N ALA A 83 -5.83 16.50 -9.92
CA ALA A 83 -6.95 17.29 -9.43
C ALA A 83 -7.55 18.07 -10.59
N ILE A 84 -8.83 17.86 -10.86
CA ILE A 84 -9.53 18.42 -12.02
C ILE A 84 -10.64 19.34 -11.53
N PRO A 85 -10.73 20.58 -12.03
CA PRO A 85 -11.84 21.46 -11.68
C PRO A 85 -13.13 20.96 -12.32
N ASN A 86 -14.24 21.04 -11.59
CA ASN A 86 -15.55 20.74 -12.15
C ASN A 86 -15.92 21.82 -13.19
N PRO A 87 -16.25 21.44 -14.44
CA PRO A 87 -16.50 22.41 -15.52
C PRO A 87 -17.80 23.21 -15.32
N LEU A 88 -18.75 22.70 -14.53
CA LEU A 88 -20.04 23.35 -14.25
C LEU A 88 -19.99 24.17 -12.96
N HIS A 89 -19.21 23.71 -11.98
CA HIS A 89 -19.13 24.35 -10.66
C HIS A 89 -17.68 24.68 -10.31
N PRO A 90 -17.21 25.91 -10.57
CA PRO A 90 -15.80 26.30 -10.46
C PRO A 90 -15.13 26.12 -9.08
N ARG A 91 -15.93 25.87 -8.04
CA ARG A 91 -15.49 25.64 -6.65
C ARG A 91 -15.48 24.16 -6.27
N TYR A 92 -16.01 23.30 -7.12
CA TYR A 92 -15.90 21.86 -6.94
C TYR A 92 -14.69 21.35 -7.71
N TRP A 93 -13.94 20.49 -7.06
CA TRP A 93 -12.78 19.81 -7.62
C TRP A 93 -12.94 18.31 -7.42
N GLU A 94 -12.40 17.56 -8.36
CA GLU A 94 -12.32 16.11 -8.25
C GLU A 94 -10.86 15.70 -8.28
N ILE A 95 -10.41 15.05 -7.21
CA ILE A 95 -9.11 14.38 -7.20
C ILE A 95 -9.35 12.95 -7.67
N VAL A 96 -8.63 12.55 -8.70
CA VAL A 96 -8.73 11.22 -9.30
C VAL A 96 -7.42 10.46 -9.14
N ALA A 97 -7.53 9.14 -8.99
CA ALA A 97 -6.40 8.23 -8.96
C ALA A 97 -6.75 6.98 -9.79
N VAL A 98 -5.95 6.71 -10.82
CA VAL A 98 -6.09 5.57 -11.72
C VAL A 98 -4.92 4.61 -11.46
N PRO A 99 -5.17 3.42 -10.90
CA PRO A 99 -4.09 2.48 -10.62
C PRO A 99 -3.68 1.72 -11.88
N SER A 100 -2.40 1.36 -11.98
CA SER A 100 -1.88 0.51 -13.06
C SER A 100 -2.39 -0.94 -13.03
N ALA A 101 -2.90 -1.39 -11.87
CA ALA A 101 -3.55 -2.68 -11.68
C ALA A 101 -4.65 -2.58 -10.61
N ASN A 102 -5.61 -3.49 -10.59
CA ASN A 102 -6.71 -3.44 -9.61
C ASN A 102 -6.17 -3.63 -8.16
N PRO A 103 -6.32 -2.65 -7.25
CA PRO A 103 -5.85 -2.75 -5.87
C PRO A 103 -6.78 -3.58 -4.96
N GLY A 104 -7.85 -4.18 -5.50
CA GLY A 104 -8.78 -4.99 -4.73
C GLY A 104 -9.64 -4.15 -3.79
N SER A 105 -9.65 -4.50 -2.50
CA SER A 105 -10.46 -3.83 -1.48
C SER A 105 -9.78 -2.63 -0.82
N ASP A 106 -8.51 -2.35 -1.16
CA ASP A 106 -7.77 -1.22 -0.58
C ASP A 106 -8.08 0.07 -1.35
N HIS A 107 -8.30 1.15 -0.61
CA HIS A 107 -8.65 2.45 -1.17
C HIS A 107 -7.53 3.45 -0.89
N PRO A 108 -7.15 4.27 -1.87
CA PRO A 108 -6.32 5.43 -1.60
C PRO A 108 -7.05 6.43 -0.70
N SER A 109 -6.26 7.23 0.02
CA SER A 109 -6.71 8.38 0.79
C SER A 109 -6.03 9.64 0.30
N VAL A 110 -6.60 10.80 0.65
CA VAL A 110 -6.08 12.10 0.24
C VAL A 110 -5.87 12.99 1.46
N SER A 111 -4.77 13.74 1.45
CA SER A 111 -4.59 14.88 2.33
C SER A 111 -4.56 16.17 1.53
N ILE A 112 -5.19 17.21 2.07
CA ILE A 112 -5.22 18.56 1.52
C ILE A 112 -4.33 19.44 2.37
N LEU A 113 -3.46 20.21 1.74
CA LEU A 113 -2.51 21.08 2.41
C LEU A 113 -2.74 22.52 2.00
N LEU A 114 -2.72 23.43 2.96
CA LEU A 114 -2.73 24.88 2.76
C LEU A 114 -1.33 25.42 3.05
N ASN A 115 -0.65 25.95 2.03
CA ASN A 115 0.73 26.44 2.14
C ASN A 115 1.68 25.40 2.79
N GLY A 116 1.50 24.13 2.44
CA GLY A 116 2.29 23.00 2.96
C GLY A 116 1.91 22.50 4.36
N ARG A 117 0.91 23.11 5.02
CA ARG A 117 0.36 22.60 6.28
C ARG A 117 -0.88 21.76 6.01
N VAL A 118 -1.01 20.63 6.69
CA VAL A 118 -2.19 19.77 6.58
C VAL A 118 -3.43 20.54 7.02
N LEU A 119 -4.39 20.67 6.11
CA LEU A 119 -5.73 21.20 6.37
C LEU A 119 -6.70 20.05 6.65
N GLU A 120 -6.63 19.00 5.85
CA GLU A 120 -7.42 17.77 5.97
C GLU A 120 -6.51 16.56 5.69
N GLU A 121 -6.73 15.45 6.39
CA GLU A 121 -5.93 14.23 6.25
C GLU A 121 -6.80 12.98 6.18
N GLY A 122 -6.36 12.02 5.37
CA GLY A 122 -6.99 10.69 5.35
C GLY A 122 -8.37 10.64 4.70
N LEU A 123 -8.74 11.62 3.87
CA LEU A 123 -10.00 11.64 3.16
C LEU A 123 -10.07 10.45 2.19
N ARG A 124 -11.00 9.51 2.45
CA ARG A 124 -11.08 8.26 1.69
C ARG A 124 -11.65 8.50 0.30
N MET A 125 -10.97 8.00 -0.73
CA MET A 125 -11.47 8.05 -2.10
C MET A 125 -12.53 6.97 -2.33
N ARG A 126 -13.55 7.30 -3.12
CA ARG A 126 -14.59 6.35 -3.54
C ARG A 126 -14.11 5.57 -4.77
N ALA A 127 -14.33 4.26 -4.77
CA ALA A 127 -14.04 3.41 -5.91
C ALA A 127 -15.15 3.50 -6.97
N PHE A 128 -14.74 3.55 -8.24
CA PHE A 128 -15.59 3.51 -9.42
C PHE A 128 -15.14 2.38 -10.34
N ARG A 129 -16.08 1.88 -11.15
CA ARG A 129 -15.82 0.86 -12.19
C ARG A 129 -15.05 -0.37 -11.65
N GLY A 130 -15.39 -0.82 -10.44
CA GLY A 130 -14.75 -1.98 -9.80
C GLY A 130 -13.29 -1.78 -9.40
N GLY A 131 -12.90 -0.56 -9.01
CA GLY A 131 -11.54 -0.25 -8.54
C GLY A 131 -10.57 0.18 -9.63
N LYS A 132 -11.05 0.42 -10.85
CA LYS A 132 -10.24 0.95 -11.97
C LYS A 132 -10.05 2.47 -11.91
N LEU A 133 -10.81 3.15 -11.06
CA LEU A 133 -10.74 4.59 -10.83
C LEU A 133 -11.16 4.86 -9.40
N PHE A 134 -10.44 5.75 -8.73
CA PHE A 134 -10.81 6.29 -7.44
C PHE A 134 -11.01 7.79 -7.59
N ALA A 135 -12.05 8.35 -6.96
CA ALA A 135 -12.29 9.78 -6.97
C ALA A 135 -12.71 10.31 -5.60
N LEU A 136 -12.31 11.56 -5.32
CA LEU A 136 -12.74 12.35 -4.17
C LEU A 136 -13.24 13.71 -4.68
N GLY A 137 -14.52 13.99 -4.45
CA GLY A 137 -15.10 15.30 -4.70
C GLY A 137 -14.85 16.24 -3.51
N LEU A 138 -14.40 17.46 -3.80
CA LEU A 138 -14.10 18.48 -2.81
C LEU A 138 -14.80 19.78 -3.19
N PHE A 139 -15.42 20.42 -2.20
CA PHE A 139 -15.87 21.80 -2.32
C PHE A 139 -14.82 22.72 -1.69
N LEU A 140 -14.34 23.70 -2.44
CA LEU A 140 -13.43 24.73 -1.95
C LEU A 140 -14.24 25.99 -1.57
N PRO A 141 -14.27 26.36 -0.27
CA PRO A 141 -14.86 27.60 0.21
C PRO A 141 -14.39 28.86 -0.55
N PRO A 142 -15.22 29.91 -0.67
CA PRO A 142 -14.90 31.10 -1.46
C PRO A 142 -13.64 31.84 -1.02
N ASP A 143 -13.33 31.77 0.28
CA ASP A 143 -12.19 32.38 0.99
C ASP A 143 -10.88 31.61 0.79
N LEU A 144 -10.93 30.39 0.24
CA LEU A 144 -9.75 29.63 -0.12
C LEU A 144 -9.39 29.85 -1.59
N ASP A 145 -8.15 30.31 -1.83
CA ASP A 145 -7.54 30.34 -3.15
C ASP A 145 -7.02 28.93 -3.50
N PRO A 146 -7.52 28.28 -4.56
CA PRO A 146 -7.02 26.97 -4.99
C PRO A 146 -5.50 26.93 -5.16
N ARG A 147 -4.87 28.02 -5.63
CA ARG A 147 -3.42 28.06 -5.87
C ARG A 147 -2.58 27.96 -4.58
N SER A 148 -3.19 28.24 -3.43
CA SER A 148 -2.56 28.07 -2.12
C SER A 148 -2.66 26.64 -1.58
N LEU A 149 -3.44 25.78 -2.26
CA LEU A 149 -3.68 24.41 -1.87
C LEU A 149 -2.82 23.43 -2.68
N SER A 150 -2.35 22.40 -2.00
CA SER A 150 -1.80 21.20 -2.61
C SER A 150 -2.50 19.95 -2.08
N TRP A 151 -2.36 18.86 -2.80
CA TRP A 151 -2.96 17.57 -2.46
C TRP A 151 -1.90 16.48 -2.52
N ARG A 152 -2.09 15.45 -1.70
CA ARG A 152 -1.30 14.22 -1.71
C ARG A 152 -2.24 13.02 -1.65
N VAL A 153 -2.06 12.09 -2.56
CA VAL A 153 -2.73 10.79 -2.58
C VAL A 153 -1.82 9.77 -1.92
N TYR A 154 -2.38 9.02 -0.98
CA TYR A 154 -1.70 7.95 -0.27
C TYR A 154 -2.32 6.62 -0.60
N PHE A 155 -1.50 5.59 -0.77
CA PHE A 155 -1.95 4.21 -0.86
C PHE A 155 -1.09 3.35 0.07
N LEU A 156 -1.74 2.65 1.00
CA LEU A 156 -1.07 1.84 2.05
C LEU A 156 0.00 2.62 2.84
N GLY A 157 -0.24 3.92 3.10
CA GLY A 157 0.65 4.79 3.88
C GLY A 157 1.77 5.46 3.07
N GLU A 158 1.93 5.13 1.79
CA GLU A 158 2.93 5.73 0.91
C GLU A 158 2.31 6.80 0.01
N VAL A 159 3.05 7.88 -0.27
CA VAL A 159 2.62 8.90 -1.25
C VAL A 159 2.74 8.31 -2.65
N VAL A 160 1.62 8.24 -3.38
CA VAL A 160 1.56 7.73 -4.76
C VAL A 160 1.24 8.81 -5.79
N GLY A 161 0.92 10.02 -5.33
CA GLY A 161 0.69 11.17 -6.19
C GLY A 161 0.62 12.44 -5.37
N GLU A 162 1.11 13.54 -5.92
CA GLU A 162 0.96 14.86 -5.32
C GLU A 162 0.89 15.93 -6.39
N GLY A 163 0.27 17.05 -6.06
CA GLY A 163 0.13 18.16 -6.98
C GLY A 163 -0.47 19.39 -6.32
N ARG A 164 -0.69 20.41 -7.13
CA ARG A 164 -1.38 21.64 -6.74
C ARG A 164 -2.72 21.72 -7.45
N PHE A 165 -3.62 22.54 -6.91
CA PHE A 165 -4.84 22.88 -7.62
C PHE A 165 -4.52 24.02 -8.59
N GLU A 166 -4.24 23.64 -9.85
CA GLU A 166 -3.93 24.58 -10.93
C GLU A 166 -5.07 24.59 -11.95
N ARG A 167 -5.38 25.77 -12.46
CA ARG A 167 -6.47 26.02 -13.39
C ARG A 167 -5.95 26.11 -14.81
#